data_AF-A0A1S4DC91-F1
#
_entry.id   AF-A0A1S4DC91-F1
#
_cell.length_a   1.000
_cell.length_b   1.000
_cell.length_c   1.000
_cell.angle_alpha   90.00
_cell.angle_beta   90.00
_cell.angle_gamma   90.00
#
_symmetry.space_group_name_H-M   'P 1'
#
loop_
_entity.id
_entity.type
_entity.pdbx_description
1 polymer ?
#
loop_
_entity_poly.entity_id
_entity_poly.type
_entity_poly.pdbx_seq_one_letter_code
_entity_poly.pdbx_strand_id
1 'polypeptide(L)'
;MSPGKCANRLLASSGLPLIARQMKRLELSPIWALLAAFEDPLPTALNAESLPFEGAFVKGVESVSWMANNTKKLLGRDSGPQCWTFFSTAAFGKQNKVPQVSSVTIF
;
A
#
# COMPACT_ATOMS: atom_id res chain seq x y z
N MET A 1 -3.08 5.79 15.61
CA MET A 1 -2.51 4.43 15.55
C MET A 1 -1.00 4.51 15.71
N SER A 2 -0.46 4.22 16.90
CA SER A 2 0.95 4.51 17.26
C SER A 2 1.98 3.86 16.31
N PRO A 3 3.26 4.32 16.33
CA PRO A 3 4.35 3.76 15.53
C PRO A 3 4.41 2.24 15.66
N GLY A 4 4.99 1.57 14.65
CA GLY A 4 5.18 0.12 14.67
C GLY A 4 5.75 -0.35 16.02
N LYS A 5 5.25 -1.48 16.54
CA LYS A 5 5.55 -1.98 17.89
C LYS A 5 7.06 -2.00 18.18
N CYS A 6 7.89 -2.32 17.18
CA CYS A 6 9.35 -2.31 17.27
C CYS A 6 9.93 -0.91 17.55
N ALA A 7 9.46 0.13 16.85
CA ALA A 7 9.92 1.50 17.07
C ALA A 7 9.57 1.99 18.47
N ASN A 8 8.37 1.69 18.96
CA ASN A 8 7.97 2.03 20.33
C ASN A 8 8.83 1.32 21.39
N ARG A 9 9.21 0.05 21.15
CA ARG A 9 10.09 -0.72 22.05
C ARG A 9 11.48 -0.11 22.14
N LEU A 10 12.09 0.24 21.00
CA LEU A 10 13.40 0.89 20.95
C LEU A 10 13.39 2.26 21.62
N LEU A 11 12.34 3.05 21.42
CA LEU A 11 12.19 4.37 22.03
C LEU A 11 12.03 4.30 23.55
N ALA A 12 11.34 3.26 24.07
CA ALA A 12 11.18 3.09 25.51
C ALA A 12 12.52 2.89 26.24
N SER A 13 13.49 2.22 25.62
CA SER A 13 14.82 1.99 26.19
C SER A 13 15.85 3.09 25.87
N SER A 14 15.47 4.10 25.09
CA SER A 14 16.42 5.11 24.56
C SER A 14 16.80 6.23 25.53
N GLY A 15 16.09 6.37 26.67
CA GLY A 15 16.29 7.51 27.58
C GLY A 15 15.76 8.86 27.05
N LEU A 16 14.97 8.87 25.97
CA LEU A 16 14.47 10.08 25.30
C LEU A 16 12.94 10.23 25.45
N PRO A 17 12.42 10.56 26.65
CA PRO A 17 10.99 10.51 26.96
C PRO A 17 10.13 11.49 26.15
N LEU A 18 10.67 12.67 25.82
CA LEU A 18 9.97 13.68 25.03
C LEU A 18 9.78 13.21 23.58
N ILE A 19 10.80 12.58 22.98
CA ILE A 19 10.74 12.01 21.63
C ILE A 19 9.79 10.83 21.60
N ALA A 20 9.87 9.94 22.60
CA ALA A 20 8.94 8.80 22.72
C ALA A 20 7.47 9.27 22.80
N ARG A 21 7.19 10.37 23.50
CA ARG A 21 5.85 10.96 23.58
C ARG A 21 5.37 11.51 22.23
N GLN A 22 6.23 12.18 21.47
CA GLN A 22 5.87 12.69 20.14
C GLN A 22 5.63 11.54 19.16
N MET A 23 6.50 10.53 19.17
CA MET A 23 6.38 9.36 18.30
C MET A 23 5.05 8.64 18.51
N LYS A 24 4.58 8.47 19.76
CA LYS A 24 3.28 7.86 20.06
C LYS A 24 2.07 8.57 19.42
N ARG A 25 2.18 9.84 19.03
CA ARG A 25 1.11 10.61 18.38
C ARG A 25 0.99 10.32 16.88
N LEU A 26 2.01 9.71 16.26
CA LEU A 26 1.96 9.38 14.85
C LEU A 26 0.89 8.32 14.59
N GLU A 27 0.14 8.51 13.51
CA GLU A 27 -0.88 7.58 13.05
C GLU A 27 -0.45 6.91 11.75
N LEU A 28 -0.30 5.59 11.79
CA LEU A 28 -0.08 4.79 10.58
C LEU A 28 -1.43 4.40 9.95
N SER A 29 -1.55 4.56 8.64
CA SER A 29 -2.70 4.10 7.86
C SER A 29 -2.38 2.76 7.20
N PRO A 30 -3.09 1.66 7.53
CA PRO A 30 -2.88 0.39 6.85
C PRO A 30 -3.44 0.43 5.43
N ILE A 31 -2.70 -0.16 4.48
CA ILE A 31 -3.09 -0.31 3.08
C ILE A 31 -2.80 -1.75 2.67
N TRP A 32 -3.71 -2.35 1.90
CA TRP A 32 -3.46 -3.60 1.18
C TRP A 32 -2.88 -3.30 -0.20
N ALA A 33 -1.87 -4.06 -0.60
CA ALA A 33 -1.31 -4.03 -1.94
C ALA A 33 -1.56 -5.38 -2.62
N LEU A 34 -2.10 -5.33 -3.84
CA LEU A 34 -2.28 -6.49 -4.71
C LEU A 34 -1.41 -6.31 -5.95
N LEU A 35 -0.59 -7.30 -6.24
CA LEU A 35 0.13 -7.43 -7.50
C LEU A 35 -0.58 -8.51 -8.34
N ALA A 36 -0.96 -8.17 -9.57
CA ALA A 36 -1.58 -9.09 -10.51
C ALA A 36 -0.83 -9.06 -11.85
N ALA A 37 -0.70 -10.20 -12.50
CA ALA A 37 -0.17 -10.31 -13.86
C ALA A 37 -1.30 -10.79 -14.77
N PHE A 38 -1.49 -10.10 -15.88
CA PHE A 38 -2.46 -10.45 -16.91
C PHE A 38 -1.71 -10.82 -18.18
N GLU A 39 -2.01 -11.97 -18.78
CA GLU A 39 -1.41 -12.38 -20.06
C GLU A 39 -1.77 -11.38 -21.17
N ASP A 40 -3.06 -11.05 -21.24
CA ASP A 40 -3.58 -10.05 -22.18
C ASP A 40 -3.68 -8.66 -21.53
N PRO A 41 -3.49 -7.57 -22.31
CA PRO A 41 -3.72 -6.21 -21.82
C PRO A 41 -5.15 -6.01 -21.33
N LEU A 42 -5.30 -5.33 -20.19
CA LEU A 42 -6.63 -4.94 -19.71
C LEU A 42 -7.29 -3.94 -20.69
N PRO A 43 -8.60 -4.03 -20.91
CA PRO A 43 -9.32 -3.09 -21.76
C PRO A 43 -9.29 -1.70 -21.14
N THR A 44 -8.64 -0.74 -21.78
CA THR A 44 -8.62 0.67 -21.36
C THR A 44 -9.44 1.52 -22.31
N ALA A 45 -10.34 2.35 -21.75
CA ALA A 45 -11.16 3.30 -22.52
C ALA A 45 -10.35 4.47 -23.12
N LEU A 46 -9.07 4.60 -22.74
CA LEU A 46 -8.13 5.52 -23.37
C LEU A 46 -7.70 4.92 -24.71
N ASN A 47 -7.92 5.67 -25.80
CA ASN A 47 -7.39 5.32 -27.11
C ASN A 47 -5.89 5.08 -26.97
N ALA A 48 -5.48 3.81 -27.13
CA ALA A 48 -4.11 3.33 -26.91
C ALA A 48 -3.06 4.10 -27.74
N GLU A 49 -3.50 4.79 -28.79
CA GLU A 49 -2.64 5.58 -29.68
C GLU A 49 -2.27 6.97 -29.15
N SER A 50 -3.00 7.52 -28.17
CA SER A 50 -2.77 8.91 -27.73
C SER A 50 -1.88 9.00 -26.49
N LEU A 51 -2.10 8.15 -25.47
CA LEU A 51 -1.25 8.05 -24.27
C LEU A 51 -1.41 6.66 -23.60
N PRO A 52 -0.31 5.96 -23.26
CA PRO A 52 -0.40 4.69 -22.53
C PRO A 52 -0.89 4.92 -21.09
N PHE A 53 -1.81 4.07 -20.62
CA PHE A 53 -2.23 4.09 -19.22
C PHE A 53 -1.12 3.53 -18.32
N GLU A 54 -0.56 4.37 -17.46
CA GLU A 54 0.49 3.98 -16.52
C GLU A 54 -0.01 3.88 -15.07
N GLY A 55 -1.05 4.63 -14.73
CA GLY A 55 -1.70 4.57 -13.42
C GLY A 55 -2.67 5.72 -13.16
N ALA A 56 -3.56 5.52 -12.19
CA ALA A 56 -4.56 6.51 -11.83
C ALA A 56 -5.05 6.34 -10.39
N PHE A 57 -5.51 7.46 -9.81
CA PHE A 57 -6.32 7.45 -8.61
C PHE A 57 -7.72 6.97 -8.97
N VAL A 58 -8.23 6.03 -8.19
CA VAL A 58 -9.53 5.41 -8.44
C VAL A 58 -10.60 6.15 -7.63
N LYS A 59 -11.68 6.52 -8.28
CA LYS A 59 -12.86 7.14 -7.67
C LYS A 59 -14.08 6.24 -7.86
N GLY A 60 -15.03 6.30 -6.92
CA GLY A 60 -16.27 5.52 -6.99
C GLY A 60 -16.13 4.04 -6.60
N VAL A 61 -14.93 3.60 -6.21
CA VAL A 61 -14.68 2.24 -5.69
C VAL A 61 -14.15 2.37 -4.27
N GLU A 62 -14.90 1.89 -3.28
CA GLU A 62 -14.56 2.08 -1.86
C GLU A 62 -13.29 1.34 -1.42
N SER A 63 -12.97 0.22 -2.08
CA SER A 63 -11.87 -0.65 -1.71
C SER A 63 -10.54 -0.24 -2.33
N VAL A 64 -10.52 0.45 -3.47
CA VAL A 64 -9.30 0.75 -4.25
C VAL A 64 -9.07 2.26 -4.31
N SER A 65 -7.87 2.70 -3.94
CA SER A 65 -7.48 4.12 -3.99
C SER A 65 -6.62 4.46 -5.21
N TRP A 66 -5.83 3.50 -5.69
CA TRP A 66 -4.85 3.70 -6.76
C TRP A 66 -4.61 2.39 -7.50
N MET A 67 -4.33 2.49 -8.80
CA MET A 67 -3.84 1.39 -9.61
C MET A 67 -2.78 1.85 -10.60
N ALA A 68 -1.88 0.95 -10.99
CA ALA A 68 -0.83 1.23 -11.98
C ALA A 68 -0.52 -0.01 -12.83
N ASN A 69 -0.29 0.23 -14.13
CA ASN A 69 0.34 -0.76 -15.01
C ASN A 69 1.86 -0.61 -14.88
N ASN A 70 2.48 -1.49 -14.09
CA ASN A 70 3.91 -1.45 -13.83
C ASN A 70 4.71 -1.75 -15.09
N THR A 71 4.23 -2.65 -15.97
CA THR A 71 4.93 -3.01 -17.20
C THR A 71 5.03 -1.80 -18.13
N LYS A 72 3.94 -1.07 -18.34
CA LYS A 72 3.95 0.17 -19.13
C LYS A 72 4.79 1.26 -18.46
N LYS A 73 4.55 1.51 -17.17
CA LYS A 73 5.18 2.61 -16.42
C LYS A 73 6.69 2.45 -16.21
N LEU A 74 7.18 1.24 -15.96
CA LEU A 74 8.58 1.00 -15.60
C LEU A 74 9.41 0.45 -16.75
N LEU A 75 8.81 -0.38 -17.61
CA LEU A 75 9.54 -1.11 -18.64
C LEU A 75 9.24 -0.61 -20.05
N GLY A 76 8.19 0.19 -20.24
CA GLY A 76 7.73 0.62 -21.57
C GLY A 76 7.45 -0.56 -22.51
N ARG A 77 7.10 -1.73 -21.95
CA ARG A 77 7.03 -2.99 -22.68
C ARG A 77 5.59 -3.33 -23.06
N ASP A 78 5.44 -3.78 -24.30
CA ASP A 78 4.14 -4.10 -24.90
C ASP A 78 3.93 -5.59 -25.11
N SER A 79 4.95 -6.41 -24.85
CA SER A 79 4.92 -7.86 -25.01
C SER A 79 4.85 -8.60 -23.68
N GLY A 80 4.25 -9.80 -23.69
CA GLY A 80 4.12 -10.69 -22.53
C GLY A 80 3.24 -10.14 -21.40
N PRO A 81 3.24 -10.79 -20.22
CA PRO A 81 2.32 -10.44 -19.15
C PRO A 81 2.45 -9.00 -18.68
N GLN A 82 1.31 -8.33 -18.55
CA GLN A 82 1.19 -6.98 -18.00
C GLN A 82 1.02 -7.09 -16.48
N CYS A 83 1.99 -6.54 -15.74
CA CYS A 83 2.00 -6.54 -14.28
C CYS A 83 1.34 -5.26 -13.75
N TRP A 84 0.41 -5.42 -12.82
CA TRP A 84 -0.38 -4.33 -12.26
C TRP A 84 -0.30 -4.31 -10.74
N THR A 85 -0.19 -3.10 -10.19
CA THR A 85 -0.29 -2.85 -8.75
C THR A 85 -1.62 -2.19 -8.46
N PHE A 86 -2.33 -2.67 -7.43
CA PHE A 86 -3.51 -2.04 -6.87
C PHE A 86 -3.28 -1.75 -5.40
N PHE A 87 -3.60 -0.53 -4.96
CA PHE A 87 -3.60 -0.16 -3.55
C PHE A 87 -5.02 0.05 -3.06
N SER A 88 -5.29 -0.47 -1.86
CA SER A 88 -6.57 -0.24 -1.22
C SER A 88 -6.73 1.20 -0.73
N THR A 89 -7.95 1.58 -0.38
CA THR A 89 -8.15 2.74 0.50
C THR A 89 -7.64 2.44 1.92
N ALA A 90 -7.33 3.48 2.69
CA ALA A 90 -6.98 3.33 4.10
C ALA A 90 -8.14 2.81 4.95
N ALA A 91 -9.38 3.16 4.59
CA ALA A 91 -10.59 2.66 5.24
C ALA A 91 -10.72 1.15 5.07
N PHE A 92 -10.57 0.65 3.83
CA PHE A 92 -10.56 -0.78 3.54
C PHE A 92 -9.43 -1.50 4.27
N GLY A 93 -8.22 -0.94 4.27
CA GLY A 93 -7.08 -1.48 4.99
C GLY A 93 -7.30 -1.57 6.50
N LYS A 94 -8.02 -0.60 7.09
CA LYS A 94 -8.33 -0.59 8.53
C LYS A 94 -9.36 -1.65 8.91
N GLN A 95 -10.38 -1.85 8.07
CA GLN A 95 -11.43 -2.85 8.29
C GLN A 95 -10.92 -4.29 8.11
N ASN A 96 -10.00 -4.50 7.16
CA ASN A 96 -9.50 -5.82 6.79
C ASN A 96 -8.08 -6.09 7.32
N LYS A 97 -7.67 -5.41 8.40
CA LYS A 97 -6.30 -5.55 8.91
C LYS A 97 -6.12 -6.92 9.58
N VAL A 98 -5.09 -7.66 9.17
CA VAL A 98 -4.71 -8.90 9.85
C VAL A 98 -4.24 -8.60 11.29
N PRO A 99 -4.72 -9.34 12.31
CA PRO A 99 -4.21 -9.24 13.67
C PRO A 99 -2.69 -9.42 13.70
N GLN A 100 -1.98 -8.36 14.09
CA GLN A 100 -0.54 -8.42 14.30
C GLN A 100 -0.29 -9.00 15.68
N VAL A 101 0.33 -10.18 15.76
CA VAL A 101 0.57 -10.97 16.98
C VAL A 101 0.89 -10.06 18.18
N SER A 102 0.16 -10.23 19.28
CA SER A 102 0.57 -9.68 20.58
C SER A 102 1.92 -10.30 20.91
N SER A 103 2.89 -9.48 21.34
CA SER A 103 4.07 -10.03 21.99
C SER A 103 3.58 -10.78 23.23
N VAL A 104 3.43 -12.10 23.13
CA VAL A 104 3.39 -12.96 24.31
C VAL A 104 4.79 -12.85 24.88
N THR A 105 4.92 -12.17 26.01
CA THR A 105 6.07 -12.31 26.88
C THR A 105 6.11 -13.77 27.28
N ILE A 106 7.00 -14.55 26.69
CA ILE A 106 7.39 -15.84 27.24
C ILE A 106 8.21 -15.49 28.48
N PHE A 107 7.73 -15.94 29.64
CA PHE A 107 8.35 -15.77 30.95
C PHE A 107 9.81 -16.21 30.97
#